data_AF-A0A1M6Z791-F1
#
_entry.id   AF-A0A1M6Z791-F1
#
_cell.length_a   1.000
_cell.length_b   1.000
_cell.length_c   1.000
_cell.angle_alpha   90.00
_cell.angle_beta   90.00
_cell.angle_gamma   90.00
#
_symmetry.space_group_name_H-M   'P 1'
#
loop_
_entity.id
_entity.type
_entity.pdbx_description
1 polymer ?
#
loop_
_entity_poly.entity_id
_entity_poly.type
_entity_poly.pdbx_seq_one_letter_code
_entity_poly.pdbx_strand_id
1 'polypeptide(L)'
;MDDETPPDLTHWKTVMEFTVEQAALLVAGIDPFDHNLRSARASYHSRWKRAHGVALGLVSAIRQGTLPTVVCQAEGEGFGPAFPIKHNDRSEEISIQSTTITRASLMS
;
A
#
# COMPACT_ATOMS: atom_id res chain seq x y z
N MET A 1 18.03 -41.80 -8.36
CA MET A 1 18.58 -40.70 -7.56
C MET A 1 18.34 -39.48 -8.40
N ASP A 2 17.20 -38.85 -8.21
CA ASP A 2 16.91 -37.57 -8.85
C ASP A 2 17.67 -36.50 -8.06
N ASP A 3 18.50 -35.74 -8.75
CA ASP A 3 19.26 -34.63 -8.18
C ASP A 3 18.30 -33.60 -7.59
N GLU A 4 18.06 -33.70 -6.29
CA GLU A 4 17.20 -32.83 -5.49
C GLU A 4 17.92 -31.52 -5.16
N THR A 5 18.55 -30.89 -6.16
CA THR A 5 19.17 -29.58 -5.98
C THR A 5 18.06 -28.54 -6.13
N PRO A 6 17.68 -27.81 -5.06
CA PRO A 6 16.67 -26.76 -5.17
C PRO A 6 17.13 -25.71 -6.18
N PRO A 7 16.19 -25.06 -6.89
CA PRO A 7 16.54 -24.04 -7.87
C PRO A 7 17.35 -22.92 -7.20
N ASP A 8 18.40 -22.44 -7.88
CA ASP A 8 19.19 -21.32 -7.39
C ASP A 8 18.36 -20.03 -7.42
N LEU A 9 17.98 -19.55 -6.23
CA LEU A 9 17.18 -18.34 -6.03
C LEU A 9 18.03 -17.11 -5.69
N THR A 10 19.36 -17.18 -5.78
CA THR A 10 20.28 -16.09 -5.37
C THR A 10 20.01 -14.78 -6.11
N HIS A 11 19.42 -14.84 -7.31
CA HIS A 11 19.03 -13.67 -8.09
C HIS A 11 17.52 -13.34 -8.03
N TRP A 12 16.72 -14.17 -7.36
CA TRP A 12 15.29 -13.94 -7.22
C TRP A 12 15.03 -12.99 -6.06
N LYS A 13 14.68 -11.73 -6.36
CA LYS A 13 14.17 -10.80 -5.37
C LYS A 13 12.66 -10.94 -5.31
N THR A 14 12.13 -11.24 -4.13
CA THR A 14 10.68 -11.20 -3.90
C THR A 14 10.20 -9.76 -4.00
N VAL A 15 9.40 -9.46 -5.03
CA VAL A 15 8.68 -8.19 -5.12
C VAL A 15 7.43 -8.34 -4.27
N MET A 16 7.41 -7.68 -3.13
CA MET A 16 6.20 -7.59 -2.30
C MET A 16 5.45 -6.31 -2.65
N GLU A 17 4.16 -6.47 -2.89
CA GLU A 17 3.22 -5.40 -3.17
C GLU A 17 2.33 -5.19 -1.96
N PHE A 18 2.04 -3.93 -1.66
CA PHE A 18 1.17 -3.52 -0.56
C PHE A 18 0.19 -2.47 -1.05
N THR A 19 -1.03 -2.52 -0.54
CA THR A 19 -1.90 -1.36 -0.65
C THR A 19 -1.28 -0.19 0.13
N VAL A 20 -1.63 1.05 -0.21
CA VAL A 20 -1.17 2.23 0.54
C VAL A 20 -1.54 2.11 2.03
N GLU A 21 -2.72 1.58 2.34
CA GLU A 21 -3.16 1.32 3.72
C GLU A 21 -2.25 0.31 4.43
N GLN A 22 -1.97 -0.83 3.80
CA GLN A 22 -1.11 -1.88 4.38
C GLN A 22 0.31 -1.36 4.62
N ALA A 23 0.86 -0.64 3.65
CA ALA A 23 2.17 -0.01 3.77
C ALA A 23 2.21 0.99 4.93
N ALA A 24 1.18 1.82 5.07
CA ALA A 24 1.10 2.82 6.12
C ALA A 24 1.00 2.20 7.52
N LEU A 25 0.23 1.11 7.66
CA LEU A 25 0.13 0.32 8.89
C LEU A 25 1.47 -0.30 9.25
N LEU A 26 2.14 -0.95 8.28
CA LEU A 26 3.43 -1.58 8.47
C LEU A 26 4.49 -0.58 8.94
N VAL A 27 4.56 0.61 8.32
CA VAL A 27 5.49 1.69 8.71
C VAL A 27 5.16 2.26 10.10
N ALA A 28 3.90 2.24 10.50
CA ALA A 28 3.49 2.60 11.85
C ALA A 28 3.73 1.46 12.87
N GLY A 29 4.18 0.29 12.45
CA GLY A 29 4.36 -0.89 13.28
C GLY A 29 3.03 -1.47 13.78
N ILE A 30 2.02 -1.46 12.91
CA ILE A 30 0.74 -2.16 13.07
C ILE A 30 0.72 -3.28 12.04
N ASP A 31 0.36 -4.49 12.44
CA ASP A 31 0.24 -5.60 11.49
C ASP A 31 -0.94 -5.35 10.52
N PRO A 32 -0.68 -5.23 9.20
CA PRO A 32 -1.72 -4.98 8.21
C PRO A 32 -2.63 -6.19 7.92
N PHE A 33 -2.30 -7.39 8.42
CA PHE A 33 -3.14 -8.58 8.29
C PHE A 33 -4.15 -8.70 9.44
N ASP A 34 -3.83 -8.13 10.61
CA ASP A 34 -4.74 -8.07 11.76
C ASP A 34 -5.62 -6.80 11.75
N HIS A 35 -5.14 -5.72 11.11
CA HIS A 35 -5.80 -4.43 11.13
C HIS A 35 -5.89 -3.76 9.75
N ASN A 36 -6.93 -2.95 9.59
CA ASN A 36 -6.99 -1.85 8.64
C ASN A 36 -7.05 -0.52 9.41
N LEU A 37 -6.94 0.64 8.76
CA LEU A 37 -6.95 1.93 9.46
C LEU A 37 -8.25 2.14 10.24
N ARG A 38 -9.39 1.67 9.70
CA ARG A 38 -10.69 1.78 10.36
C ARG A 38 -10.71 0.95 11.64
N SER A 39 -10.27 -0.30 11.60
CA SER A 39 -10.26 -1.20 12.75
C SER A 39 -9.23 -0.76 13.79
N ALA A 40 -8.04 -0.32 13.38
CA ALA A 40 -7.02 0.24 14.27
C ALA A 40 -7.51 1.52 14.99
N ARG A 41 -8.29 2.37 14.31
CA ARG A 41 -8.92 3.54 14.95
C ARG A 41 -10.02 3.11 15.92
N ALA A 42 -10.88 2.18 15.53
CA ALA A 42 -12.00 1.70 16.34
C ALA A 42 -11.54 0.98 17.62
N SER A 43 -10.40 0.29 17.57
CA SER A 43 -9.77 -0.35 18.73
C SER A 43 -8.91 0.61 19.57
N TYR A 44 -8.87 1.90 19.23
CA TYR A 44 -8.00 2.90 19.84
C TYR A 44 -6.51 2.52 19.84
N HIS A 45 -6.06 1.81 18.79
CA HIS A 45 -4.66 1.41 18.67
C HIS A 45 -3.74 2.64 18.75
N SER A 46 -2.79 2.66 19.69
CA SER A 46 -2.00 3.86 20.03
C SER A 46 -1.33 4.53 18.82
N ARG A 47 -1.03 3.76 17.78
CA ARG A 47 -0.36 4.20 16.55
C ARG A 47 -1.27 4.48 15.36
N TRP A 48 -2.61 4.39 15.49
CA TRP A 48 -3.52 4.54 14.34
C TRP A 48 -3.38 5.89 13.64
N LYS A 49 -3.16 6.98 14.40
CA LYS A 49 -2.93 8.33 13.84
C LYS A 49 -1.62 8.40 13.05
N ARG A 50 -0.58 7.69 13.49
CA ARG A 50 0.69 7.60 12.77
C ARG A 50 0.49 6.90 11.43
N ALA A 51 -0.21 5.76 11.43
CA ALA A 51 -0.56 5.05 10.19
C ALA A 51 -1.38 5.96 9.25
N HIS A 52 -2.38 6.66 9.77
CA HIS A 52 -3.18 7.59 8.97
C HIS A 52 -2.33 8.71 8.35
N GLY A 53 -1.43 9.31 9.12
CA GLY A 53 -0.50 10.33 8.62
C GLY A 53 0.45 9.80 7.53
N VAL A 54 0.95 8.58 7.69
CA VAL A 54 1.78 7.93 6.66
C VAL A 54 0.97 7.71 5.38
N ALA A 55 -0.28 7.23 5.47
CA ALA A 55 -1.13 7.05 4.30
C ALA A 55 -1.33 8.35 3.51
N LEU A 56 -1.59 9.47 4.21
CA LEU A 56 -1.70 10.80 3.58
C LEU A 56 -0.40 11.23 2.87
N GLY A 57 0.76 10.95 3.49
CA GLY A 57 2.07 11.21 2.91
C GLY A 57 2.33 10.38 1.65
N LEU A 58 2.00 9.08 1.69
CA LEU A 58 2.13 8.18 0.54
C LEU A 58 1.23 8.63 -0.61
N VAL A 59 -0.04 8.95 -0.36
CA VAL A 59 -0.95 9.51 -1.39
C VAL A 59 -0.38 10.79 -1.99
N SER A 60 0.15 11.70 -1.16
CA SER A 60 0.75 12.94 -1.64
C SER A 60 1.96 12.68 -2.56
N ALA A 61 2.83 11.75 -2.19
CA ALA A 61 3.99 11.35 -2.98
C ALA A 61 3.59 10.68 -4.31
N ILE A 62 2.56 9.82 -4.30
CA ILE A 62 1.99 9.23 -5.53
C ILE A 62 1.49 10.36 -6.43
N ARG A 63 0.73 11.30 -5.90
CA ARG A 63 0.18 12.41 -6.69
C ARG A 63 1.24 13.31 -7.31
N GLN A 64 2.39 13.45 -6.65
CA GLN A 64 3.55 14.18 -7.17
C GLN A 64 4.38 13.37 -8.16
N GLY A 65 4.09 12.07 -8.33
CA GLY A 65 4.87 11.17 -9.19
C GLY A 65 6.22 10.75 -8.59
N THR A 66 6.47 11.07 -7.32
CA THR A 66 7.72 10.70 -6.63
C THR A 66 7.66 9.27 -6.08
N LEU A 67 6.45 8.73 -5.88
CA LEU A 67 6.23 7.35 -5.47
C LEU A 67 5.54 6.57 -6.59
N PRO A 68 6.22 5.63 -7.27
CA PRO A 68 5.61 4.84 -8.32
C PRO A 68 4.62 3.82 -7.75
N THR A 69 3.47 3.70 -8.40
CA THR A 69 2.41 2.72 -8.11
C THR A 69 2.43 1.58 -9.11
N VAL A 70 2.13 0.36 -8.65
CA VAL A 70 1.82 -0.77 -9.53
C VAL A 70 0.43 -0.56 -10.14
N VAL A 71 -0.53 -0.19 -9.30
CA VAL A 71 -1.91 0.15 -9.70
C VAL A 71 -2.33 1.41 -8.94
N CYS A 72 -2.81 2.42 -9.66
CA CYS A 72 -3.37 3.64 -9.08
C CYS A 72 -4.88 3.65 -9.30
N GLN A 73 -5.67 3.66 -8.23
CA GLN A 73 -7.13 3.64 -8.29
C GLN A 73 -7.75 4.77 -7.47
N ALA A 74 -8.89 5.25 -7.94
CA ALA A 74 -9.75 6.16 -7.19
C ALA A 74 -10.74 5.37 -6.31
N GLU A 75 -11.22 6.02 -5.25
CA GLU A 75 -12.40 5.52 -4.54
C GLU A 75 -13.62 5.55 -5.48
N GLY A 76 -14.40 4.47 -5.50
CA GLY A 76 -15.67 4.45 -6.21
C GLY A 76 -16.69 5.30 -5.48
N GLU A 77 -17.61 5.95 -6.20
CA GLU A 77 -18.72 6.65 -5.56
C GLU A 77 -19.60 5.68 -4.78
N GLY A 78 -19.80 5.94 -3.48
CA GLY A 78 -20.66 5.14 -2.61
C GLY A 78 -20.15 3.71 -2.39
N PHE A 79 -20.91 2.74 -2.92
CA PHE A 79 -20.53 1.30 -2.91
C PHE A 79 -20.01 0.82 -4.26
N GLY A 80 -19.69 1.74 -5.17
CA GLY A 80 -19.11 1.43 -6.46
C GLY A 80 -17.70 0.84 -6.34
N PRO A 81 -17.27 0.00 -7.29
CA PRO A 81 -15.91 -0.51 -7.31
C PRO A 81 -14.91 0.62 -7.54
N ALA A 82 -13.71 0.46 -7.00
CA ALA A 82 -12.58 1.31 -7.34
C ALA A 82 -12.24 1.21 -8.84
N PHE A 83 -11.81 2.31 -9.44
CA PHE A 83 -11.52 2.40 -10.87
C PHE A 83 -10.14 3.01 -11.11
N PRO A 84 -9.46 2.68 -12.23
CA PRO A 84 -8.11 3.16 -12.49
C PRO A 84 -8.10 4.66 -12.79
N ILE A 85 -7.12 5.36 -12.22
CA ILE A 85 -6.86 6.78 -12.48
C ILE A 85 -5.38 7.03 -12.73
N LYS A 86 -5.05 8.20 -13.31
CA LYS A 86 -3.66 8.67 -13.35
C LYS A 86 -3.27 9.23 -12.00
N HIS A 87 -2.02 9.06 -11.60
CA HIS A 87 -1.55 9.51 -10.28
C HIS A 87 -1.76 11.02 -10.05
N ASN A 88 -1.67 11.84 -11.11
CA ASN A 88 -1.79 13.30 -11.04
C ASN A 88 -3.22 13.80 -11.24
N ASP A 89 -4.19 12.91 -11.45
CA ASP A 89 -5.58 13.28 -11.56
C ASP A 89 -6.10 13.78 -10.20
N ARG A 90 -6.57 15.02 -10.15
CA ARG A 90 -7.07 15.68 -8.93
C ARG A 90 -8.59 15.73 -8.87
N SER A 91 -9.28 15.20 -9.88
CA SER A 91 -10.75 15.14 -9.88
C SER A 91 -11.27 14.14 -8.86
N GLU A 92 -10.50 13.08 -8.59
CA GLU A 92 -10.89 11.98 -7.71
C GLU A 92 -9.87 11.75 -6.60
N GLU A 93 -10.32 11.15 -5.49
CA GLU A 93 -9.45 10.74 -4.40
C GLU A 93 -8.83 9.35 -4.62
N ILE A 94 -7.52 9.24 -4.36
CA ILE A 94 -6.81 7.96 -4.47
C ILE A 94 -7.29 7.02 -3.36
N SER A 95 -7.79 5.85 -3.75
CA SER A 95 -8.17 4.79 -2.81
C SER A 95 -6.93 4.19 -2.18
N ILE A 96 -6.77 4.36 -0.88
CA ILE A 96 -5.66 3.76 -0.13
C ILE A 96 -5.79 2.24 0.03
N GLN A 97 -7.00 1.71 -0.17
CA GLN A 97 -7.32 0.29 -0.05
C GLN A 97 -7.09 -0.48 -1.34
N SER A 98 -7.10 0.21 -2.49
CA SER A 98 -7.02 -0.41 -3.81
C SER A 98 -5.79 0.03 -4.61
N THR A 99 -5.14 1.14 -4.22
CA THR A 99 -3.88 1.57 -4.81
C THR A 99 -2.72 0.81 -4.21
N THR A 100 -1.88 0.25 -5.08
CA THR A 100 -0.81 -0.68 -4.71
C THR A 100 0.56 -0.10 -5.07
N ILE A 101 1.52 -0.25 -4.15
CA ILE A 101 2.92 0.12 -4.30
C ILE A 101 3.82 -1.08 -4.00
N THR A 102 5.05 -1.06 -4.50
CA THR A 102 6.03 -2.08 -4.14
C THR A 102 6.71 -1.74 -2.81
N ARG A 103 7.18 -2.75 -2.08
CA ARG A 103 8.00 -2.57 -0.87
C ARG A 103 9.25 -1.73 -1.13
N ALA A 104 9.86 -1.86 -2.31
CA ALA A 104 11.05 -1.09 -2.67
C ALA A 104 10.78 0.41 -2.58
N SER A 105 9.56 0.84 -2.91
CA SER A 105 9.09 2.21 -2.82
C SER A 105 9.01 2.75 -1.37
N LEU A 106 9.06 1.88 -0.34
CA LEU A 106 9.05 2.27 1.08
C LEU A 106 10.44 2.43 1.70
N MET A 107 11.49 2.00 0.99
CA MET A 107 12.87 1.95 1.50
C MET A 107 13.82 2.91 0.76
N SER A 108 13.30 3.75 -0.13
CA SER A 108 14.07 4.72 -0.91
C SER A 108 14.29 6.05 -0.19
#